data_AF-A0A0M4EH11-F1
#
_entry.id   AF-A0A0M4EH11-F1
#
_cell.length_a   1.000
_cell.length_b   1.000
_cell.length_c   1.000
_cell.angle_alpha   90.00
_cell.angle_beta   90.00
_cell.angle_gamma   90.00
#
_symmetry.space_group_name_H-M   'P 1'
#
loop_
_entity.id
_entity.type
_entity.pdbx_description
1 polymer ?
#
loop_
_entity_poly.entity_id
_entity_poly.type
_entity_poly.pdbx_seq_one_letter_code
_entity_poly.pdbx_strand_id
1 'polypeptide(L)'
;MRQAELNPEGYVSNILHSLPMMRRMHQDAPKIIELVKFDAGAELDGIHGYRLNIINKMEFDHAVNGLLRVQNTYDLEAEHMANGLLGLKQYNATLNSLDCLALARHLAEQDNRELASNWYQLALDKYEQTSQSLYQLLNIKRADILKELNALKKSR
;
A
#
# COMPACT_ATOMS: atom_id res chain seq x y z
N MET A 1 -28.42 4.48 28.82
CA MET A 1 -28.61 3.02 28.64
C MET A 1 -28.87 2.31 29.96
N ARG A 2 -28.06 2.48 31.02
CA ARG A 2 -28.36 1.90 32.36
C ARG A 2 -29.78 2.09 32.89
N GLN A 3 -30.40 3.27 32.72
CA GLN A 3 -31.78 3.51 33.16
C GLN A 3 -32.83 2.76 32.32
N ALA A 4 -32.57 2.53 31.03
CA ALA A 4 -33.45 1.75 30.16
C ALA A 4 -33.37 0.24 30.47
N GLU A 5 -32.20 -0.25 30.92
CA GLU A 5 -32.00 -1.64 31.34
C GLU A 5 -32.66 -1.94 32.70
N LEU A 6 -32.74 -0.94 33.59
CA LEU A 6 -33.33 -1.08 34.93
C LEU A 6 -34.85 -0.90 34.94
N ASN A 7 -35.40 -0.01 34.10
CA ASN A 7 -36.84 0.21 33.95
C ASN A 7 -37.17 0.64 32.51
N PRO A 8 -37.41 -0.31 31.60
CA PRO A 8 -37.69 -0.01 30.19
C PRO A 8 -38.97 0.80 30.00
N GLU A 9 -40.03 0.47 30.75
CA GLU A 9 -41.34 1.10 30.62
C GLU A 9 -41.31 2.57 31.04
N GLY A 10 -40.71 2.86 32.20
CA GLY A 10 -40.54 4.24 32.69
C GLY A 10 -39.57 5.07 31.85
N TYR A 11 -38.62 4.42 31.18
CA TYR A 11 -37.70 5.10 30.27
C TYR A 11 -38.40 5.51 28.97
N VAL A 12 -39.20 4.62 28.38
CA VAL A 12 -39.93 4.88 27.13
C VAL A 12 -41.17 5.76 27.35
N SER A 13 -41.72 5.82 28.56
CA SER A 13 -42.81 6.76 28.87
C SER A 13 -42.37 8.23 28.87
N ASN A 14 -41.07 8.52 28.96
CA ASN A 14 -40.55 9.89 28.88
C ASN A 14 -40.33 10.29 27.41
N ILE A 15 -41.04 11.35 26.97
CA ILE A 15 -40.94 11.92 25.62
C ILE A 15 -39.51 12.32 25.23
N LEU A 16 -38.70 12.80 26.18
CA LEU A 16 -37.30 13.17 25.94
C LEU A 16 -36.42 11.95 25.61
N HIS A 17 -36.90 10.73 25.90
CA HIS A 17 -36.20 9.49 25.62
C HIS A 17 -36.84 8.72 24.47
N SER A 18 -38.17 8.68 24.38
CA SER A 18 -38.89 7.93 23.35
C SER A 18 -38.80 8.54 21.96
N LEU A 19 -38.87 9.88 21.83
CA LEU A 19 -38.77 10.53 20.51
C LEU A 19 -37.42 10.25 19.82
N PRO A 20 -36.25 10.46 20.47
CA PRO A 20 -34.96 10.13 19.86
C PRO A 20 -34.79 8.62 19.60
N MET A 21 -35.41 7.77 20.41
CA MET A 21 -35.36 6.31 20.21
C MET A 21 -36.16 5.91 18.97
N MET A 22 -37.40 6.39 18.82
CA MET A 22 -38.22 6.18 17.64
C MET A 22 -37.53 6.69 16.38
N ARG A 23 -36.94 7.89 16.43
CA ARG A 23 -36.15 8.43 15.31
C ARG A 23 -34.96 7.52 14.97
N ARG A 24 -34.21 7.05 15.96
CA ARG A 24 -33.07 6.15 15.71
C ARG A 24 -33.50 4.84 15.07
N MET A 25 -34.63 4.27 15.50
CA MET A 25 -35.14 3.02 14.93
C MET A 25 -35.71 3.19 13.52
N HIS A 26 -36.43 4.28 13.27
CA HIS A 26 -37.16 4.46 12.01
C HIS A 26 -36.44 5.29 10.94
N GLN A 27 -35.50 6.17 11.33
CA GLN A 27 -34.81 7.07 10.40
C GLN A 27 -33.31 6.82 10.37
N ASP A 28 -32.64 6.78 11.52
CA ASP A 28 -31.18 6.72 11.54
C ASP A 28 -30.67 5.30 11.22
N ALA A 29 -31.24 4.26 11.84
CA ALA A 29 -30.82 2.87 11.62
C ALA A 29 -30.98 2.40 10.16
N PRO A 30 -32.10 2.66 9.45
CA PRO A 30 -32.20 2.30 8.03
C PRO A 30 -31.14 2.98 7.16
N LYS A 31 -30.85 4.26 7.39
CA LYS A 31 -29.80 5.00 6.66
C LYS A 31 -28.40 4.46 6.95
N ILE A 32 -28.13 4.08 8.20
CA ILE A 32 -26.86 3.44 8.57
C ILE A 32 -26.75 2.07 7.88
N ILE A 33 -27.82 1.28 7.88
CA ILE A 33 -27.85 -0.03 7.20
C ILE A 33 -27.63 0.14 5.69
N GLU A 34 -28.25 1.13 5.06
CA GLU A 34 -28.06 1.45 3.65
C GLU A 34 -26.62 1.85 3.35
N LEU A 35 -26.01 2.69 4.18
CA LEU A 35 -24.60 3.07 4.08
C LEU A 35 -23.67 1.86 4.23
N VAL A 36 -23.96 0.94 5.16
CA VAL A 36 -23.16 -0.28 5.37
C VAL A 36 -23.35 -1.29 4.23
N LYS A 37 -24.50 -1.27 3.54
CA LYS A 37 -24.75 -2.08 2.34
C LYS A 37 -24.03 -1.57 1.11
N PHE A 38 -23.47 -0.36 1.14
CA PHE A 38 -22.64 0.14 0.05
C PHE A 38 -21.43 -0.79 -0.10
N ASP A 39 -21.42 -1.57 -1.17
CA ASP A 39 -20.32 -2.45 -1.49
C ASP A 39 -19.18 -1.61 -2.07
N ALA A 40 -18.23 -1.25 -1.21
CA ALA A 40 -16.97 -0.63 -1.65
C ALA A 40 -16.21 -1.51 -2.66
N GLY A 41 -16.55 -2.81 -2.74
CA GLY A 41 -16.03 -3.76 -3.70
C GLY A 41 -16.65 -3.66 -5.10
N ALA A 42 -17.78 -2.97 -5.28
CA ALA A 42 -18.41 -2.84 -6.61
C ALA A 42 -17.53 -2.07 -7.61
N GLU A 43 -16.66 -1.17 -7.13
CA GLU A 43 -15.63 -0.52 -7.97
C GLU A 43 -14.48 -1.47 -8.36
N LEU A 44 -14.30 -2.57 -7.62
CA LEU A 44 -13.29 -3.60 -7.90
C LEU A 44 -13.72 -4.53 -9.05
N ASP A 45 -14.98 -4.48 -9.50
CA ASP A 45 -15.42 -5.18 -10.72
C ASP A 45 -14.61 -4.75 -11.97
N GLY A 46 -14.14 -3.50 -12.00
CA GLY A 46 -13.20 -3.05 -13.02
C GLY A 46 -11.84 -3.74 -12.95
N ILE A 47 -11.41 -4.16 -11.75
CA ILE A 47 -10.14 -4.88 -11.54
C ILE A 47 -10.23 -6.31 -12.10
N HIS A 48 -11.39 -6.95 -12.04
CA HIS A 48 -11.61 -8.29 -12.60
C HIS A 48 -11.31 -8.38 -14.11
N GLY A 49 -11.42 -7.26 -14.85
CA GLY A 49 -11.06 -7.19 -16.26
C GLY A 49 -9.54 -7.18 -16.53
N TYR A 50 -8.72 -6.84 -15.53
CA TYR A 50 -7.27 -6.90 -15.67
C TYR A 50 -6.79 -8.34 -15.56
N ARG A 51 -6.02 -8.79 -16.54
CA ARG A 51 -5.36 -10.11 -16.53
C ARG A 51 -4.16 -10.10 -15.57
N LEU A 52 -4.43 -9.98 -14.27
CA LEU A 52 -3.41 -9.96 -13.22
C LEU A 52 -2.59 -11.25 -13.18
N ASN A 53 -3.13 -12.35 -13.72
CA ASN A 53 -2.42 -13.62 -13.87
C ASN A 53 -1.22 -13.56 -14.84
N ILE A 54 -1.13 -12.52 -15.68
CA ILE A 54 0.04 -12.30 -16.52
C ILE A 54 1.23 -11.86 -15.65
N ILE A 55 0.99 -11.04 -14.62
CA ILE A 55 2.02 -10.53 -13.72
C ILE A 55 2.44 -11.66 -12.78
N ASN A 56 3.52 -12.37 -13.13
CA ASN A 56 4.07 -13.47 -12.36
C ASN A 56 5.58 -13.24 -12.09
N LYS A 57 6.22 -14.14 -11.34
CA LYS A 57 7.65 -14.00 -10.99
C LYS A 57 8.57 -13.93 -12.22
N MET A 58 8.23 -14.61 -13.31
CA MET A 58 9.02 -14.60 -14.56
C MET A 58 8.90 -13.25 -15.27
N GLU A 59 7.69 -12.70 -15.42
CA GLU A 59 7.49 -11.36 -15.97
C GLU A 59 8.21 -10.29 -15.15
N PHE A 60 8.16 -10.41 -13.81
CA PHE A 60 8.88 -9.52 -12.93
C PHE A 60 10.40 -9.63 -13.14
N ASP A 61 10.96 -10.84 -13.21
CA ASP A 61 12.38 -11.05 -13.48
C ASP A 61 12.80 -10.46 -14.85
N HIS A 62 12.00 -10.66 -15.90
CA HIS A 62 12.25 -10.05 -17.20
C HIS A 62 12.22 -8.51 -17.15
N ALA A 63 11.29 -7.93 -16.41
CA ALA A 63 11.21 -6.49 -16.23
C ALA A 63 12.44 -5.94 -15.48
N VAL A 64 12.87 -6.60 -14.39
CA VAL A 64 14.08 -6.21 -13.64
C VAL A 64 15.32 -6.31 -14.52
N ASN A 65 15.49 -7.41 -15.26
CA ASN A 65 16.60 -7.58 -16.19
C ASN A 65 16.61 -6.51 -17.29
N GLY A 66 15.44 -6.16 -17.83
CA GLY A 66 15.29 -5.07 -18.79
C GLY A 66 15.70 -3.71 -18.21
N LEU A 67 15.23 -3.40 -17.00
CA LEU A 67 15.57 -2.18 -16.28
C LEU A 67 17.09 -2.07 -16.03
N LEU A 68 17.70 -3.13 -15.48
CA LEU A 68 19.13 -3.17 -15.23
C LEU A 68 19.97 -3.09 -16.51
N ARG A 69 19.50 -3.70 -17.61
CA ARG A 69 20.18 -3.58 -18.90
C ARG A 69 20.19 -2.13 -19.37
N VAL A 70 19.07 -1.40 -19.24
CA VAL A 70 19.01 0.03 -19.56
C VAL A 70 19.95 0.82 -18.64
N GLN A 71 19.92 0.53 -17.35
CA GLN A 71 20.81 1.15 -16.36
C GLN A 71 22.28 1.02 -16.76
N ASN A 72 22.73 -0.20 -17.03
CA ASN A 72 24.13 -0.51 -17.35
C ASN A 72 24.54 0.00 -18.74
N THR A 73 23.65 -0.06 -19.73
CA THR A 73 23.96 0.36 -21.11
C THR A 73 24.20 1.87 -21.21
N TYR A 74 23.49 2.64 -20.39
CA TYR A 74 23.51 4.10 -20.43
C TYR A 74 24.15 4.73 -19.18
N ASP A 75 24.77 3.91 -18.32
CA ASP A 75 25.40 4.33 -17.06
C ASP A 75 24.50 5.26 -16.23
N LEU A 76 23.24 4.85 -16.07
CA LEU A 76 22.24 5.67 -15.39
C LEU A 76 22.28 5.46 -13.87
N GLU A 77 22.15 6.55 -13.14
CA GLU A 77 21.95 6.49 -11.69
C GLU A 77 20.57 5.93 -11.35
N ALA A 78 20.51 5.04 -10.36
CA ALA A 78 19.26 4.41 -9.91
C ALA A 78 18.22 5.46 -9.47
N GLU A 79 18.67 6.55 -8.84
CA GLU A 79 17.81 7.65 -8.41
C GLU A 79 17.14 8.34 -9.61
N HIS A 80 17.91 8.63 -10.67
CA HIS A 80 17.37 9.19 -11.91
C HIS A 80 16.34 8.26 -12.53
N MET A 81 16.63 6.97 -12.65
CA MET A 81 15.68 6.00 -13.18
C MET A 81 14.40 5.92 -12.35
N ALA A 82 14.50 5.90 -11.01
CA ALA A 82 13.34 5.88 -10.13
C ALA A 82 12.50 7.16 -10.23
N ASN A 83 13.12 8.28 -10.57
CA ASN A 83 12.42 9.54 -10.83
C ASN A 83 11.94 9.67 -12.29
N GLY A 84 12.10 8.64 -13.13
CA GLY A 84 11.67 8.65 -14.53
C GLY A 84 12.60 9.40 -15.47
N LEU A 85 13.80 9.77 -15.02
CA LEU A 85 14.81 10.44 -15.83
C LEU A 85 15.72 9.40 -16.47
N LEU A 86 15.60 9.23 -17.79
CA LEU A 86 16.46 8.32 -18.57
C LEU A 86 17.26 9.14 -19.57
N GLY A 87 18.56 9.29 -19.30
CA GLY A 87 19.43 10.21 -20.04
C GLY A 87 18.95 11.66 -19.91
N LEU A 88 18.65 12.30 -21.04
CA LEU A 88 18.15 13.69 -21.07
C LEU A 88 16.62 13.80 -21.10
N LYS A 89 15.90 12.69 -21.02
CA LYS A 89 14.44 12.67 -21.17
C LYS A 89 13.75 12.32 -19.86
N GLN A 90 12.86 13.21 -19.43
CA GLN A 90 11.94 12.99 -18.32
C GLN A 90 10.70 12.24 -18.81
N TYR A 91 10.45 11.07 -18.25
CA TYR A 91 9.25 10.28 -18.47
C TYR A 91 8.26 10.52 -17.31
N ASN A 92 6.97 10.41 -17.62
CA ASN A 92 5.91 10.43 -16.60
C ASN A 92 5.71 9.02 -16.01
N ALA A 93 6.80 8.43 -15.54
CA ALA A 93 6.82 7.12 -14.90
C ALA A 93 7.83 7.19 -13.76
N THR A 94 7.40 6.89 -12.54
CA THR A 94 8.26 6.95 -11.35
C THR A 94 8.14 5.64 -10.57
N LEU A 95 9.21 5.27 -9.89
CA LEU A 95 9.24 4.18 -8.93
C LEU A 95 9.10 4.78 -7.54
N ASN A 96 8.06 4.37 -6.82
CA ASN A 96 7.90 4.73 -5.42
C ASN A 96 8.83 3.86 -4.54
N SER A 97 8.79 4.07 -3.22
CA SER A 97 9.66 3.31 -2.32
C SER A 97 9.35 1.82 -2.28
N LEU A 98 8.09 1.41 -2.41
CA LEU A 98 7.70 -0.01 -2.45
C LEU A 98 8.20 -0.69 -3.73
N ASP A 99 8.17 0.01 -4.86
CA ASP A 99 8.72 -0.49 -6.13
C ASP A 99 10.24 -0.70 -6.00
N CYS A 100 10.94 0.29 -5.42
CA CYS A 100 12.38 0.20 -5.14
C CYS A 100 12.70 -0.95 -4.16
N LEU A 101 11.87 -1.15 -3.14
CA LEU A 101 12.00 -2.22 -2.16
C LEU A 101 11.81 -3.60 -2.80
N ALA A 102 10.81 -3.75 -3.67
CA ALA A 102 10.57 -5.00 -4.41
C ALA A 102 11.77 -5.35 -5.31
N LEU A 103 12.31 -4.35 -6.02
CA LEU A 103 13.51 -4.51 -6.83
C LEU A 103 14.72 -4.92 -5.97
N ALA A 104 14.94 -4.24 -4.84
CA ALA A 104 16.05 -4.52 -3.95
C ALA A 104 16.01 -5.95 -3.37
N ARG A 105 14.82 -6.41 -2.96
CA ARG A 105 14.60 -7.78 -2.48
C ARG A 105 14.88 -8.83 -3.56
N HIS A 106 14.41 -8.60 -4.78
CA HIS A 106 14.68 -9.50 -5.91
C HIS A 106 16.16 -9.62 -6.22
N LEU A 107 16.88 -8.49 -6.23
CA LEU A 107 18.33 -8.49 -6.44
C LEU A 107 19.09 -9.17 -5.31
N ALA A 108 18.60 -9.04 -4.07
CA ALA A 108 19.16 -9.77 -2.93
C ALA A 108 18.95 -11.29 -3.06
N GLU A 109 17.80 -11.75 -3.56
CA GLU A 109 17.55 -13.18 -3.87
C GLU A 109 18.51 -13.71 -4.95
N GLN A 110 18.96 -12.85 -5.85
CA GLN A 110 19.90 -13.19 -6.93
C GLN A 110 21.39 -13.01 -6.54
N ASP A 111 21.68 -12.84 -5.25
CA ASP A 111 23.03 -12.57 -4.72
C ASP A 111 23.71 -11.30 -5.27
N ASN A 112 22.94 -10.40 -5.90
CA ASN A 112 23.45 -9.12 -6.41
C ASN A 112 23.45 -8.05 -5.31
N ARG A 113 24.28 -8.26 -4.28
CA ARG A 113 24.24 -7.51 -3.02
C ARG A 113 24.53 -6.02 -3.15
N GLU A 114 25.43 -5.63 -4.05
CA GLU A 114 25.77 -4.21 -4.24
C GLU A 114 24.58 -3.44 -4.84
N LEU A 115 24.01 -3.95 -5.94
CA LEU A 115 22.84 -3.31 -6.53
C LEU A 115 21.66 -3.34 -5.57
N ALA A 116 21.43 -4.47 -4.89
CA ALA A 116 20.38 -4.57 -3.87
C ALA A 116 20.53 -3.47 -2.81
N SER A 117 21.73 -3.27 -2.25
CA SER A 117 21.99 -2.24 -1.25
C SER A 117 21.64 -0.83 -1.76
N ASN A 118 21.99 -0.49 -3.00
CA ASN A 118 21.69 0.81 -3.59
C ASN A 118 20.17 1.03 -3.69
N TRP A 119 19.44 0.02 -4.17
CA TRP A 119 17.98 0.10 -4.29
C TRP A 119 17.26 0.10 -2.93
N TYR A 120 17.80 -0.60 -1.92
CA TYR A 120 17.30 -0.50 -0.54
C TYR A 120 17.49 0.90 0.05
N GLN A 121 18.63 1.56 -0.21
CA GLN A 121 18.84 2.93 0.23
C GLN A 121 17.84 3.88 -0.42
N LEU A 122 17.66 3.76 -1.74
CA LEU A 122 16.69 4.57 -2.46
C LEU A 122 15.24 4.34 -1.97
N ALA A 123 14.89 3.10 -1.64
CA ALA A 123 13.62 2.79 -1.00
C ALA A 123 13.48 3.52 0.35
N LEU A 124 14.50 3.50 1.20
CA LEU A 124 14.47 4.21 2.48
C LEU A 124 14.38 5.74 2.32
N ASP A 125 15.04 6.31 1.33
CA ASP A 125 15.00 7.75 1.05
C ASP A 125 13.62 8.20 0.57
N LYS A 126 12.96 7.35 -0.23
CA LYS A 126 11.60 7.57 -0.73
C LYS A 126 10.49 7.14 0.24
N TYR A 127 10.83 6.58 1.40
CA TYR A 127 9.85 5.99 2.32
C TYR A 127 8.79 6.99 2.77
N GLU A 128 9.21 8.18 3.20
CA GLU A 128 8.30 9.24 3.67
C GLU A 128 7.49 9.89 2.54
N GLN A 129 7.91 9.71 1.28
CA GLN A 129 7.22 10.23 0.10
C GLN A 129 6.10 9.29 -0.38
N THR A 130 6.11 8.04 0.08
CA THR A 130 5.14 7.01 -0.31
C THR A 130 4.00 6.95 0.73
N SER A 131 2.77 6.72 0.27
CA SER A 131 1.59 6.75 1.15
C SER A 131 1.72 5.80 2.35
N GLN A 132 1.59 6.35 3.56
CA GLN A 132 1.66 5.57 4.80
C GLN A 132 0.61 4.45 4.87
N SER A 133 -0.54 4.63 4.21
CA SER A 133 -1.59 3.61 4.14
C SER A 133 -1.14 2.34 3.42
N LEU A 134 -0.28 2.46 2.40
CA LEU A 134 0.24 1.30 1.67
C LEU A 134 1.20 0.47 2.53
N TYR A 135 2.07 1.13 3.30
CA TYR A 135 2.94 0.43 4.26
C TYR A 135 2.16 -0.26 5.37
N GLN A 136 1.11 0.37 5.87
CA GLN A 136 0.22 -0.21 6.88
C GLN A 136 -0.49 -1.45 6.32
N LEU A 137 -1.04 -1.36 5.10
CA LEU A 137 -1.70 -2.46 4.41
C LEU A 137 -0.77 -3.66 4.21
N LEU A 138 0.46 -3.41 3.75
CA LEU A 138 1.47 -4.45 3.52
C LEU A 138 2.18 -4.90 4.80
N ASN A 139 1.91 -4.26 5.95
CA ASN A 139 2.58 -4.49 7.21
C ASN A 139 4.13 -4.40 7.12
N ILE A 140 4.62 -3.46 6.32
CA ILE A 140 6.06 -3.21 6.14
C ILE A 140 6.43 -1.98 6.95
N LYS A 141 7.39 -2.12 7.88
CA LYS A 141 7.91 -0.99 8.65
C LYS A 141 9.28 -0.58 8.11
N ARG A 142 9.58 0.72 8.19
CA ARG A 142 10.91 1.27 7.89
C ARG A 142 12.04 0.53 8.61
N ALA A 143 11.80 0.12 9.86
CA ALA A 143 12.77 -0.64 10.65
C ALA A 143 13.10 -2.02 10.05
N ASP A 144 12.17 -2.65 9.36
CA ASP A 144 12.39 -3.96 8.74
C ASP A 144 13.24 -3.81 7.47
N ILE A 145 12.96 -2.79 6.66
CA ILE A 145 13.79 -2.43 5.50
C ILE A 145 15.25 -2.15 5.93
N LEU A 146 15.44 -1.42 7.03
CA LEU A 146 16.78 -1.17 7.59
C LEU A 146 17.49 -2.46 8.03
N LYS A 147 16.76 -3.42 8.63
CA LYS A 147 17.33 -4.71 9.03
C LYS A 147 17.78 -5.51 7.82
N GLU A 148 16.97 -5.56 6.76
CA GLU A 148 17.28 -6.24 5.50
C GLU A 148 18.54 -5.64 4.85
N LEU A 149 18.62 -4.31 4.76
CA LEU A 149 19.81 -3.61 4.24
C LEU A 149 21.06 -3.91 5.08
N ASN A 150 20.95 -3.90 6.41
CA ASN A 150 22.08 -4.17 7.30
C ASN A 150 22.54 -5.64 7.22
N ALA A 151 21.63 -6.59 6.97
CA ALA A 151 21.97 -7.99 6.79
C ALA A 151 22.86 -8.20 5.55
N LEU A 152 22.59 -7.46 4.46
CA LEU A 152 23.41 -7.50 3.24
C LEU A 152 24.82 -6.97 3.48
N LYS A 153 24.97 -5.90 4.27
CA LYS A 153 26.27 -5.28 4.56
C LYS A 153 27.16 -6.11 5.49
N LYS A 154 26.57 -6.94 6.37
CA LYS A 154 27.30 -7.76 7.36
C LYS A 154 27.96 -9.02 6.79
N SER A 155 27.64 -9.41 5.56
CA SER A 155 28.18 -10.62 4.94
C SER A 155 29.41 -10.34 4.05
N ARG A 156 30.15 -9.26 4.34
CA ARG A 156 31.46 -8.91 3.75
C ARG A 156 32.57 -9.15 4.76
#